data_AF-V4HIM4-F1
#
_entry.id   AF-V4HIM4-F1
#
_cell.length_a   1.000
_cell.length_b   1.000
_cell.length_c   1.000
_cell.angle_alpha   90.00
_cell.angle_beta   90.00
_cell.angle_gamma   90.00
#
_symmetry.space_group_name_H-M   'P 1'
#
loop_
_entity.id
_entity.type
_entity.pdbx_description
1 polymer ?
#
loop_
_entity_poly.entity_id
_entity_poly.type
_entity_poly.pdbx_seq_one_letter_code
_entity_poly.pdbx_strand_id
1 'polypeptide(L)'
;MSGDGGVAARRSRDAADADGFEDPLMELPGVGSTYAKRLRSAGYDSVDELAGTDPATLADETGATETRTAEWVDHATDERDGA
;
A
#
# COMPACT_ATOMS: atom_id res chain seq x y z
N MET A 1 -23.75 -39.85 0.50
CA MET A 1 -24.12 -38.91 -0.58
C MET A 1 -24.15 -37.55 0.10
N SER A 2 -22.98 -36.94 0.26
CA SER A 2 -22.47 -35.93 -0.68
C SER A 2 -23.25 -34.62 -0.53
N GLY A 3 -22.84 -33.85 0.47
CA GLY A 3 -22.95 -32.40 0.46
C GLY A 3 -21.54 -31.86 0.31
N ASP A 4 -21.02 -31.96 -0.91
CA ASP A 4 -19.91 -31.13 -1.37
C ASP A 4 -20.42 -29.69 -1.38
N GLY A 5 -19.88 -28.87 -0.49
CA GLY A 5 -20.15 -27.44 -0.40
C GLY A 5 -18.82 -26.74 -0.37
N GLY A 6 -18.22 -26.60 -1.55
CA GLY A 6 -16.98 -25.90 -1.76
C GLY A 6 -17.00 -24.48 -1.19
N VAL A 7 -15.87 -24.07 -0.62
CA VAL A 7 -14.89 -23.30 -1.38
C VAL A 7 -13.53 -23.47 -0.72
N ALA A 8 -12.60 -23.93 -1.55
CA ALA A 8 -11.21 -24.03 -1.22
C ALA A 8 -10.60 -22.63 -0.98
N ALA A 9 -9.56 -22.64 -0.15
CA ALA A 9 -8.38 -21.81 -0.31
C ALA A 9 -8.53 -20.28 -0.08
N ARG A 10 -8.02 -19.85 1.07
CA ARG A 10 -6.94 -18.85 1.19
C ARG A 10 -6.59 -18.13 -0.13
N ARG A 11 -7.06 -16.90 -0.30
CA ARG A 11 -6.37 -15.89 -1.10
C ARG A 11 -6.83 -14.50 -0.66
N SER A 12 -6.28 -14.07 0.48
CA SER A 12 -5.70 -12.73 0.55
C SER A 12 -4.83 -12.58 -0.69
N ARG A 13 -5.33 -11.86 -1.68
CA ARG A 13 -4.63 -11.61 -2.93
C ARG A 13 -5.06 -10.30 -3.57
N ASP A 14 -5.32 -9.30 -2.75
CA ASP A 14 -5.28 -7.91 -3.19
C ASP A 14 -3.81 -7.48 -3.15
N ALA A 15 -2.98 -7.96 -4.08
CA ALA A 15 -1.57 -7.51 -4.16
C ALA A 15 -0.87 -7.71 -5.51
N ALA A 16 -1.53 -8.26 -6.55
CA ALA A 16 -0.75 -8.70 -7.72
C ALA A 16 -1.51 -8.73 -9.04
N ASP A 17 -2.08 -7.60 -9.47
CA ASP A 17 -2.32 -7.38 -10.89
C ASP A 17 -1.84 -5.97 -11.27
N ALA A 18 -0.60 -5.94 -11.73
CA ALA A 18 0.14 -4.77 -12.17
C ALA A 18 -0.26 -4.42 -13.61
N ASP A 19 -1.20 -3.50 -13.79
CA ASP A 19 -1.43 -2.83 -15.08
C ASP A 19 -1.79 -1.35 -14.88
N GLY A 20 -0.76 -0.57 -14.52
CA GLY A 20 -0.53 0.80 -15.00
C GLY A 20 -1.55 1.93 -14.80
N PHE A 21 -2.77 1.72 -14.31
CA PHE A 21 -3.79 2.77 -14.28
C PHE A 21 -4.24 3.23 -12.88
N GLU A 22 -4.20 2.37 -11.85
CA GLU A 22 -4.75 2.67 -10.52
C GLU A 22 -3.90 2.01 -9.43
N ASP A 23 -2.74 2.59 -9.13
CA ASP A 23 -1.91 2.13 -8.00
C ASP A 23 -2.42 2.88 -6.76
N PRO A 24 -2.88 2.19 -5.70
CA PRO A 24 -3.50 2.86 -4.55
C PRO A 24 -2.51 3.79 -3.84
N LEU A 25 -1.21 3.46 -3.91
CA LEU A 25 -0.15 4.33 -3.45
C LEU A 25 -0.08 5.64 -4.25
N MET A 26 -0.43 5.64 -5.54
CA MET A 26 -0.47 6.87 -6.36
C MET A 26 -1.72 7.72 -6.11
N GLU A 27 -2.71 7.23 -5.36
CA GLU A 27 -3.83 8.03 -4.87
C GLU A 27 -3.37 8.99 -3.76
N LEU A 28 -2.31 8.63 -3.03
CA LEU A 28 -1.71 9.49 -2.01
C LEU A 28 -1.07 10.73 -2.66
N PRO A 29 -1.39 11.94 -2.19
CA PRO A 29 -0.87 13.16 -2.78
C PRO A 29 0.66 13.23 -2.65
N GLY A 30 1.31 13.48 -3.78
CA GLY A 30 2.77 13.56 -3.87
C GLY A 30 3.48 12.21 -4.05
N VAL A 31 2.75 11.09 -4.10
CA VAL A 31 3.29 9.78 -4.53
C VAL A 31 3.04 9.61 -6.03
N GLY A 32 4.10 9.77 -6.82
CA GLY A 32 4.06 9.42 -8.25
C GLY A 32 4.51 7.98 -8.51
N SER A 33 4.38 7.52 -9.76
CA SER A 33 4.81 6.18 -10.21
C SER A 33 6.25 5.82 -9.77
N THR A 34 7.16 6.79 -9.71
CA THR A 34 8.53 6.58 -9.21
C THR A 34 8.56 6.17 -7.74
N TYR A 35 7.81 6.87 -6.88
CA TYR A 35 7.76 6.58 -5.45
C TYR A 35 6.92 5.34 -5.17
N ALA A 36 5.79 5.15 -5.85
CA ALA A 36 5.00 3.92 -5.73
C ALA A 36 5.82 2.65 -6.04
N LYS A 37 6.66 2.68 -7.08
CA LYS A 37 7.59 1.58 -7.38
C LYS A 37 8.62 1.35 -6.27
N ARG A 38 9.13 2.42 -5.63
CA ARG A 38 10.09 2.31 -4.52
C ARG A 38 9.42 1.75 -3.27
N LEU A 39 8.23 2.25 -2.94
CA LEU A 39 7.41 1.75 -1.84
C LEU A 39 7.16 0.25 -2.00
N ARG A 40 6.72 -0.18 -3.18
CA ARG A 40 6.58 -1.62 -3.48
C ARG A 40 7.87 -2.39 -3.39
N SER A 41 8.97 -1.82 -3.88
CA SER A 41 10.28 -2.46 -3.75
C SER A 41 10.73 -2.60 -2.29
N ALA A 42 10.26 -1.73 -1.40
CA ALA A 42 10.47 -1.80 0.04
C ALA A 42 9.43 -2.68 0.76
N GLY A 43 8.43 -3.21 0.04
CA GLY A 43 7.41 -4.10 0.59
C GLY A 43 6.13 -3.40 1.05
N TYR A 44 5.94 -2.13 0.70
CA TYR A 44 4.68 -1.41 0.93
C TYR A 44 3.91 -1.37 -0.40
N ASP A 45 2.89 -2.22 -0.55
CA ASP A 45 2.07 -2.29 -1.76
C ASP A 45 0.64 -1.79 -1.57
N SER A 46 0.24 -1.56 -0.32
CA SER A 46 -1.09 -1.07 0.05
C SER A 46 -1.04 0.18 0.94
N VAL A 47 -2.11 0.98 0.90
CA VAL A 47 -2.28 2.18 1.74
C VAL A 47 -2.32 1.79 3.23
N ASP A 48 -2.94 0.66 3.58
CA ASP A 48 -3.01 0.16 4.96
C ASP A 48 -1.62 -0.14 5.56
N GLU A 49 -0.73 -0.75 4.78
CA GLU A 49 0.65 -1.02 5.21
C GLU A 49 1.42 0.29 5.42
N LEU A 50 1.18 1.27 4.56
CA LEU A 50 1.80 2.57 4.65
C LEU A 50 1.30 3.35 5.88
N ALA A 51 -0.01 3.31 6.17
CA ALA A 51 -0.63 3.90 7.36
C ALA A 51 -0.10 3.30 8.67
N GLY A 52 0.26 2.01 8.66
CA GLY A 52 0.85 1.31 9.81
C GLY A 52 2.36 1.56 10.01
N THR A 53 3.01 2.28 9.10
CA THR A 53 4.47 2.42 9.06
C THR A 53 4.94 3.75 9.64
N ASP A 54 6.10 3.72 10.29
CA ASP A 54 6.75 4.93 10.77
C ASP A 54 7.36 5.74 9.60
N PRO A 55 7.10 7.05 9.50
CA PRO A 55 7.56 7.85 8.38
C PRO A 55 9.09 8.01 8.31
N ALA A 56 9.81 7.92 9.42
CA ALA A 56 11.27 7.94 9.40
C ALA A 56 11.84 6.62 8.85
N THR A 57 11.22 5.49 9.20
CA THR A 57 11.53 4.18 8.60
C THR A 57 11.24 4.18 7.10
N LEU A 58 10.07 4.70 6.70
CA LEU A 58 9.70 4.80 5.30
C LEU A 58 10.68 5.68 4.49
N ALA A 59 11.18 6.76 5.10
CA ALA A 59 12.16 7.65 4.47
C ALA A 59 13.49 6.94 4.20
N ASP A 60 13.96 6.14 5.16
CA ASP A 60 15.20 5.36 5.03
C ASP A 60 15.07 4.29 3.92
N GLU A 61 13.97 3.53 3.92
CA GLU A 61 13.71 2.45 2.96
C GLU A 61 13.48 2.96 1.53
N THR A 62 12.79 4.10 1.37
CA THR A 62 12.41 4.63 0.05
C THR A 62 13.37 5.70 -0.49
N GLY A 63 14.28 6.20 0.35
CA GLY A 63 15.13 7.36 0.07
C GLY A 63 14.35 8.67 -0.11
N ALA A 64 13.13 8.74 0.43
CA ALA A 64 12.35 9.97 0.48
C ALA A 64 12.72 10.81 1.71
N THR A 65 12.25 12.05 1.78
CA THR A 65 12.44 12.91 2.95
C THR A 65 11.40 12.60 4.01
N GLU A 66 11.78 12.64 5.29
CA GLU A 66 10.88 12.39 6.45
C GLU A 66 9.59 13.23 6.40
N THR A 67 9.66 14.49 5.99
CA THR A 67 8.47 15.35 5.84
C THR A 67 7.47 14.76 4.84
N ARG A 68 7.97 14.18 3.75
CA ARG A 68 7.14 13.68 2.65
C ARG A 68 6.52 12.34 2.99
N THR A 69 7.30 11.47 3.62
CA THR A 69 6.79 10.19 4.12
C THR A 69 5.80 10.39 5.26
N ALA A 70 6.00 11.40 6.11
CA ALA A 70 5.00 11.80 7.11
C ALA A 70 3.66 12.20 6.46
N GLU A 71 3.68 13.00 5.39
CA GLU A 71 2.45 13.32 4.65
C GLU A 71 1.81 12.07 4.05
N TRP A 72 2.59 11.16 3.45
CA TRP A 72 2.03 9.92 2.89
C TRP A 72 1.38 9.02 3.95
N VAL A 73 2.02 8.87 5.11
CA VAL A 73 1.49 8.08 6.24
C VAL A 73 0.23 8.73 6.82
N ASP A 74 0.21 10.05 6.96
CA ASP A 74 -0.95 10.81 7.42
C ASP A 74 -2.15 10.62 6.49
N HIS A 75 -1.95 10.84 5.18
CA HIS A 75 -2.98 10.59 4.18
C HIS A 75 -3.43 9.13 4.15
N ALA A 76 -2.50 8.19 4.23
CA ALA A 76 -2.84 6.77 4.27
C ALA A 76 -3.69 6.40 5.50
N THR A 77 -3.42 7.06 6.63
CA THR A 77 -4.20 6.87 7.87
C THR A 77 -5.60 7.46 7.72
N ASP A 78 -5.72 8.68 7.17
CA ASP A 78 -7.01 9.33 6.91
C ASP A 78 -7.91 8.48 5.98
N GLU A 79 -7.35 7.95 4.89
CA GLU A 79 -8.05 7.05 3.97
C GLU A 79 -8.49 5.74 4.65
N ARG A 80 -7.71 5.22 5.61
CA ARG A 80 -8.06 4.02 6.39
C ARG A 80 -9.20 4.28 7.37
N ASP A 81 -9.16 5.42 8.05
CA ASP A 81 -10.13 5.78 9.11
C ASP A 81 -11.42 6.42 8.54
N GLY A 82 -11.41 6.85 7.27
CA GLY A 82 -12.56 7.41 6.55
C GLY A 82 -13.46 6.41 5.83
N ALA A 83 -13.10 5.12 5.78
CA ALA A 83 -13.80 4.05 5.06
C ALA A 83 -14.88 3.31 5.86
#